data_AF-X0XGS6-F1
#
_entry.id   AF-X0XGS6-F1
#
_cell.length_a   1.000
_cell.length_b   1.000
_cell.length_c   1.000
_cell.angle_alpha   90.00
_cell.angle_beta   90.00
_cell.angle_gamma   90.00
#
_symmetry.space_group_name_H-M   'P 1'
#
loop_
_entity.id
_entity.type
_entity.pdbx_description
1 polymer ?
#
loop_
_entity_poly.entity_id
_entity_poly.type
_entity_poly.pdbx_seq_one_letter_code
_entity_poly.pdbx_strand_id
1 'polypeptide(L)' 'FQALHELVLQNGIDVEMSDVIRYLIRRGHLFNACDVSGCFWMDVDTEEELKLAGI' A
#
# COMPACT_ATOMS: atom_id res chain seq x y z
N PHE A 1 -1.89 -10.08 -10.32
CA PHE A 1 -1.59 -9.37 -11.59
C PHE A 1 -2.83 -8.98 -12.39
N GLN A 2 -3.91 -9.78 -12.45
CA GLN A 2 -5.13 -9.41 -13.18
C GLN A 2 -5.78 -8.11 -12.66
N ALA A 3 -5.95 -7.95 -11.34
CA ALA A 3 -6.57 -6.74 -10.77
C ALA A 3 -5.82 -5.43 -11.11
N LEU A 4 -4.47 -5.48 -11.14
CA LEU A 4 -3.66 -4.34 -11.58
C LEU A 4 -3.91 -4.01 -13.05
N HIS A 5 -3.95 -5.03 -13.93
CA HIS A 5 -4.24 -4.81 -15.35
C HIS A 5 -5.63 -4.22 -15.58
N GLU A 6 -6.64 -4.73 -14.88
CA GLU A 6 -8.01 -4.20 -14.94
C GLU A 6 -8.09 -2.74 -14.48
N LEU A 7 -7.37 -2.39 -13.41
CA LEU A 7 -7.29 -1.01 -12.94
C LEU A 7 -6.54 -0.09 -13.90
N VAL A 8 -5.45 -0.56 -14.51
CA VAL A 8 -4.70 0.23 -15.50
C VAL A 8 -5.55 0.52 -16.74
N LEU A 9 -6.35 -0.44 -17.17
CA LEU A 9 -7.30 -0.24 -18.28
C LEU A 9 -8.42 0.75 -17.93
N GLN A 10 -8.83 0.84 -16.66
CA GLN A 10 -9.92 1.72 -16.21
C GLN A 10 -9.43 3.15 -15.92
N ASN A 11 -8.27 3.29 -15.28
CA ASN A 11 -7.82 4.54 -14.66
C ASN A 11 -6.53 5.10 -15.28
N GLY A 12 -5.89 4.38 -16.21
CA GLY A 12 -4.57 4.72 -16.73
C GLY A 12 -3.44 4.13 -15.89
N ILE A 13 -2.19 4.54 -16.15
CA ILE A 13 -1.01 3.95 -15.51
C ILE A 13 -0.76 4.44 -14.08
N ASP A 14 -1.50 5.45 -13.63
CA ASP A 14 -1.42 6.01 -12.29
C ASP A 14 -2.26 5.17 -11.33
N VAL A 15 -1.74 3.98 -10.99
CA VAL A 15 -2.40 3.01 -10.10
C VAL A 15 -1.46 2.66 -8.97
N GLU A 16 -1.89 2.90 -7.74
CA GLU A 16 -1.14 2.51 -6.56
C GLU A 16 -1.50 1.10 -6.09
N MET A 17 -0.62 0.50 -5.28
CA MET A 17 -0.94 -0.74 -4.56
C MET A 17 -2.20 -0.62 -3.71
N SER A 18 -2.42 0.57 -3.12
CA SER A 18 -3.60 0.85 -2.30
C SER A 18 -4.91 0.69 -3.10
N ASP A 19 -4.91 1.08 -4.38
CA ASP A 19 -6.05 0.92 -5.28
C ASP A 19 -6.33 -0.55 -5.63
N VAL A 20 -5.28 -1.32 -5.88
CA VAL A 20 -5.39 -2.76 -6.14
C VAL A 20 -6.00 -3.49 -4.95
N ILE A 21 -5.56 -3.17 -3.72
CA ILE A 21 -6.11 -3.78 -2.50
C ILE A 21 -7.57 -3.39 -2.32
N ARG A 22 -7.93 -2.10 -2.45
CA ARG A 22 -9.33 -1.65 -2.36
C ARG A 22 -10.21 -2.31 -3.42
N TYR A 23 -9.70 -2.45 -4.65
CA TYR A 23 -10.40 -3.10 -5.74
C TYR A 23 -10.72 -4.57 -5.44
N LEU A 24 -9.75 -5.31 -4.89
CA LEU A 24 -9.92 -6.70 -4.51
C LEU A 24 -10.89 -6.85 -3.32
N ILE A 25 -10.80 -5.98 -2.31
CA ILE A 25 -11.75 -5.98 -1.18
C ILE A 25 -13.19 -5.76 -1.68
N ARG A 26 -13.41 -4.79 -2.60
CA ARG A 26 -14.73 -4.52 -3.20
C ARG A 26 -15.30 -5.73 -3.96
N ARG A 27 -14.46 -6.68 -4.37
CA ARG A 27 -14.85 -7.93 -5.04
C ARG A 27 -14.94 -9.14 -4.09
N GLY A 28 -14.89 -8.90 -2.78
CA GLY A 28 -15.06 -9.94 -1.76
C GLY A 28 -13.79 -10.72 -1.41
N HIS A 29 -12.62 -10.28 -1.89
CA HIS A 29 -11.37 -10.87 -1.43
C HIS A 29 -11.07 -10.45 0.01
N LEU A 30 -10.62 -11.40 0.82
CA LEU A 30 -10.24 -11.19 2.20
C LEU A 30 -8.73 -10.98 2.31
N PHE A 31 -8.33 -10.06 3.18
CA PHE A 31 -6.94 -9.80 3.51
C PHE A 31 -6.80 -9.86 5.03
N ASN A 32 -5.74 -10.52 5.49
CA ASN A 32 -5.36 -10.48 6.88
C ASN A 32 -4.46 -9.26 7.12
N ALA A 33 -4.73 -8.55 8.20
CA ALA A 33 -3.82 -7.54 8.74
C ALA A 33 -3.30 -8.02 10.09
N CYS A 34 -2.16 -7.48 10.52
CA CYS A 34 -1.64 -7.66 11.87
C CYS A 34 -1.76 -6.36 12.66
N ASP A 35 -1.98 -6.50 13.96
CA ASP A 35 -1.89 -5.38 14.89
C ASP A 35 -0.41 -5.03 15.09
N VAL A 36 -0.07 -3.78 14.85
CA VAL A 36 1.28 -3.22 15.04
C VAL A 36 1.32 -2.24 16.21
N SER A 37 0.30 -2.24 17.06
CA SER A 37 0.25 -1.42 18.27
C SER A 37 1.46 -1.70 19.17
N GLY A 38 2.15 -0.62 19.58
CA GLY A 38 3.37 -0.70 20.39
C GLY A 38 4.66 -0.97 19.61
N CYS A 39 4.58 -1.24 18.30
CA CYS A 39 5.75 -1.29 17.42
C CYS A 39 6.09 0.11 16.90
N PHE A 40 7.39 0.40 16.76
CA PHE A 40 7.86 1.57 16.01
C PHE A 40 7.91 1.22 14.52
N TRP A 41 7.32 2.07 13.68
CA TRP A 41 7.43 2.00 12.23
C TRP A 41 7.30 3.42 11.66
N MET A 42 7.99 3.66 10.56
CA MET A 42 8.04 4.95 9.88
C MET A 42 8.35 4.72 8.41
N ASP A 43 7.64 5.43 7.54
CA ASP A 43 8.00 5.52 6.13
C ASP A 43 9.21 6.46 6.01
N VAL A 44 10.29 6.00 5.39
CA VAL A 44 11.53 6.75 5.22
C VAL A 44 11.84 6.84 3.74
N ASP A 45 11.49 7.97 3.14
CA ASP A 45 11.67 8.27 1.71
C ASP A 45 12.78 9.30 1.48
N THR A 46 13.19 10.01 2.55
CA THR A 46 14.16 11.12 2.51
C THR A 46 15.30 10.95 3.51
N GLU A 47 16.40 11.68 3.30
CA GLU A 47 17.55 11.69 4.21
C GLU A 47 17.19 12.34 5.56
N GLU A 48 16.30 13.32 5.55
CA GLU A 48 15.76 13.96 6.74
C GLU A 48 14.96 12.99 7.60
N GLU A 49 14.12 12.16 6.98
CA GLU A 49 13.37 11.10 7.66
C GLU A 49 14.29 10.02 8.22
N LEU A 50 15.37 9.68 7.51
CA LEU A 50 16.38 8.74 8.01
C LEU A 50 17.06 9.27 9.29
N LYS A 51 17.43 10.56 9.29
CA LYS A 51 17.98 11.21 10.49
C LYS A 51 16.97 11.24 11.64
N LEU A 52 15.69 11.46 11.34
CA LEU A 52 14.62 11.45 12.34
C LEU A 52 14.39 10.05 12.93
N ALA A 53 14.51 9.00 12.11
CA ALA A 53 14.38 7.62 12.54
C ALA A 53 15.49 7.18 13.52
N GLY A 54 16.61 7.93 13.56
CA GLY A 54 17.67 7.71 14.55
C GLY A 54 18.43 6.39 14.37
N ILE A 55 18.46 5.88 13.15
CA ILE A 55 19.13 4.64 12.72
C ILE A 55 20.55 4.93 12.23
#